data_AF-X1VGU8-F1
#
_entry.id   AF-X1VGU8-F1
#
_cell.length_a   1.000
_cell.length_b   1.000
_cell.length_c   1.000
_cell.angle_alpha   90.00
_cell.angle_beta   90.00
_cell.angle_gamma   90.00
#
_symmetry.space_group_name_H-M   'P 1'
#
loop_
_entity.id
_entity.type
_entity.pdbx_description
1 polymer ?
#
loop_
_entity_poly.entity_id
_entity_poly.type
_entity_poly.pdbx_seq_one_letter_code
_entity_poly.pdbx_strand_id
1 'polypeptide(L)'
;LSEIVLQLPQPEDKIISRASLLHKLQKIEQQRKKARKEKLKELKQQAIFIREELDASLLDRYDRLMERYGFAVVELEDGACQGCYINVATGMSSAIEGSNDIYVCENCGKFLIAKKKKETSDT
;
A
#
# COMPACT_ATOMS: atom_id res chain seq x y z
N LEU A 1 -10.08 -33.24 -35.92
CA LEU A 1 -10.53 -33.10 -34.52
C LEU A 1 -9.94 -31.80 -34.01
N SER A 2 -10.73 -30.73 -34.08
CA SER A 2 -10.31 -29.38 -33.74
C SER A 2 -10.30 -29.25 -32.22
N GLU A 3 -9.12 -29.13 -31.63
CA GLU A 3 -8.97 -28.83 -30.20
C GLU A 3 -9.48 -27.41 -29.96
N ILE A 4 -10.63 -27.32 -29.30
CA ILE A 4 -11.14 -26.06 -28.76
C ILE A 4 -10.26 -25.74 -27.55
N VAL A 5 -9.27 -24.88 -27.76
CA VAL A 5 -8.51 -24.26 -26.68
C VAL A 5 -9.46 -23.30 -25.98
N LEU A 6 -10.00 -23.72 -24.83
CA LEU A 6 -10.70 -22.85 -23.91
C LEU A 6 -9.67 -21.85 -23.36
N GLN A 7 -9.52 -20.70 -24.01
CA GLN A 7 -8.80 -19.57 -23.43
C GLN A 7 -9.63 -19.06 -22.25
N LEU A 8 -9.19 -19.42 -21.05
CA LEU A 8 -9.64 -18.76 -19.84
C LEU A 8 -9.21 -17.28 -19.92
N PRO A 9 -10.12 -16.32 -19.69
CA PRO A 9 -9.77 -14.91 -19.66
C PRO A 9 -8.69 -14.67 -18.58
N GLN A 10 -7.65 -13.93 -18.96
CA GLN A 10 -6.57 -13.53 -18.07
C GLN A 10 -7.16 -12.70 -16.91
N PRO A 11 -6.77 -12.94 -15.64
CA PRO A 11 -7.32 -12.26 -14.48
C PRO A 11 -6.72 -10.86 -14.36
N GLU A 12 -7.11 -9.96 -15.26
CA GLU A 12 -6.85 -8.52 -15.15
C GLU A 12 -7.96 -7.77 -14.40
N ASP A 13 -8.83 -8.51 -13.72
CA ASP A 13 -9.56 -8.04 -12.55
C ASP A 13 -8.56 -7.87 -11.39
N LYS A 14 -7.74 -6.81 -11.45
CA LYS A 14 -6.79 -6.45 -10.39
C LYS A 14 -7.54 -6.29 -9.07
N ILE A 15 -7.56 -7.33 -8.23
CA ILE A 15 -7.94 -7.23 -6.82
C ILE A 15 -7.04 -6.14 -6.23
N ILE A 16 -7.59 -4.95 -5.98
CA ILE A 16 -6.83 -3.84 -5.44
C ILE A 16 -6.54 -4.17 -3.98
N SER A 17 -5.29 -4.52 -3.69
CA SER A 17 -4.92 -4.95 -2.34
C SER A 17 -4.98 -3.81 -1.31
N ARG A 18 -5.23 -4.14 -0.04
CA ARG A 18 -5.22 -3.18 1.08
C ARG A 18 -3.91 -2.40 1.15
N ALA A 19 -2.79 -3.06 0.87
CA ALA A 19 -1.47 -2.42 0.78
C ALA A 19 -1.43 -1.35 -0.30
N SER A 20 -1.95 -1.66 -1.50
CA SER A 20 -1.99 -0.71 -2.61
C SER A 20 -2.92 0.47 -2.32
N LEU A 21 -4.09 0.22 -1.70
CA LEU A 21 -5.04 1.27 -1.30
C LEU A 21 -4.41 2.22 -0.27
N LEU A 22 -3.91 1.70 0.86
CA LEU A 22 -3.31 2.52 1.92
C LEU A 22 -2.08 3.29 1.44
N HIS A 23 -1.22 2.66 0.64
CA HIS A 23 -0.05 3.34 0.09
C HIS A 23 -0.44 4.46 -0.90
N LYS A 24 -1.48 4.25 -1.71
CA LYS A 24 -2.02 5.28 -2.61
C LYS A 24 -2.68 6.42 -1.82
N LEU A 25 -3.44 6.11 -0.78
CA LEU A 25 -4.04 7.09 0.12
C LEU A 25 -2.99 8.01 0.75
N GLN A 26 -1.88 7.43 1.25
CA GLN A 26 -0.74 8.19 1.77
C GLN A 26 -0.19 9.17 0.76
N LYS A 27 0.07 8.72 -0.47
CA LYS A 27 0.59 9.58 -1.54
C LYS A 27 -0.37 10.73 -1.84
N ILE A 28 -1.68 10.47 -1.90
CA ILE A 28 -2.71 11.49 -2.11
C ILE A 28 -2.69 12.52 -0.98
N GLU A 29 -2.70 12.08 0.28
CA GLU A 29 -2.68 13.00 1.43
C GLU A 29 -1.40 13.85 1.48
N GLN A 30 -0.26 13.29 1.13
CA GLN A 30 1.00 14.03 1.02
C GLN A 30 0.98 15.04 -0.13
N GLN A 31 0.38 14.69 -1.28
CA GLN A 31 0.22 15.61 -2.41
C GLN A 31 -0.76 16.74 -2.10
N ARG A 32 -1.85 16.45 -1.37
CA ARG A 32 -2.84 17.46 -0.96
C ARG A 32 -2.22 18.60 -0.16
N LYS A 33 -1.21 18.32 0.67
CA LYS A 33 -0.46 19.34 1.44
C LYS A 33 0.28 20.35 0.56
N LYS A 34 0.57 20.01 -0.70
CA LYS A 34 1.35 20.83 -1.66
C LYS A 34 0.53 21.26 -2.89
N ALA A 35 -0.73 20.82 -3.01
CA ALA A 35 -1.54 21.02 -4.20
C ALA A 35 -2.18 22.42 -4.27
N ARG A 36 -2.36 22.95 -5.49
CA ARG A 36 -3.17 24.15 -5.75
C ARG A 36 -4.67 23.84 -5.64
N LYS A 37 -5.51 24.88 -5.46
CA LYS A 37 -6.97 24.74 -5.22
C LYS A 37 -7.70 23.83 -6.21
N GLU A 38 -7.37 23.92 -7.50
CA GLU A 38 -8.02 23.13 -8.56
C GLU A 38 -7.76 21.62 -8.40
N LYS A 39 -6.49 21.24 -8.18
CA LYS A 39 -6.11 19.82 -7.99
C LYS A 39 -6.55 19.27 -6.63
N LEU A 40 -6.73 20.14 -5.63
CA LEU A 40 -7.15 19.73 -4.29
C LEU A 40 -8.53 19.05 -4.29
N LYS A 41 -9.47 19.50 -5.12
CA LYS A 41 -10.82 18.90 -5.20
C LYS A 41 -10.77 17.46 -5.71
N GLU A 42 -10.02 17.23 -6.78
CA GLU A 42 -9.83 15.90 -7.36
C GLU A 42 -9.14 14.95 -6.38
N LEU A 43 -8.06 15.39 -5.73
CA LEU A 43 -7.34 14.57 -4.75
C LEU A 43 -8.22 14.24 -3.54
N LYS A 44 -9.06 15.17 -3.07
CA LYS A 44 -10.04 14.90 -2.00
C LYS A 44 -11.02 13.80 -2.41
N GLN A 45 -11.54 13.87 -3.64
CA GLN A 45 -12.52 12.90 -4.11
C GLN A 45 -11.88 11.50 -4.26
N GLN A 46 -10.66 11.43 -4.78
CA GLN A 46 -9.90 10.17 -4.83
C GLN A 46 -9.62 9.59 -3.44
N ALA A 47 -9.28 10.45 -2.46
CA ALA A 47 -9.08 10.02 -1.08
C ALA A 47 -10.36 9.44 -0.47
N ILE A 48 -11.52 10.07 -0.70
CA ILE A 48 -12.82 9.58 -0.21
C ILE A 48 -13.10 8.18 -0.75
N PHE A 49 -13.00 7.97 -2.06
CA PHE A 49 -13.24 6.65 -2.67
C PHE A 49 -12.33 5.57 -2.10
N ILE A 50 -11.03 5.85 -1.91
CA ILE A 50 -10.12 4.86 -1.32
C ILE A 50 -10.48 4.56 0.14
N ARG A 51 -10.98 5.54 0.89
CA ARG A 51 -11.37 5.35 2.28
C ARG A 51 -12.64 4.52 2.41
N GLU A 52 -13.57 4.61 1.47
CA GLU A 52 -14.78 3.78 1.47
C GLU A 52 -14.47 2.29 1.28
N GLU A 53 -13.35 1.96 0.63
CA GLU A 53 -12.86 0.58 0.42
C GLU A 53 -12.05 0.01 1.60
N LEU A 54 -11.83 0.78 2.67
CA LEU A 54 -10.97 0.40 3.80
C LEU A 54 -11.76 0.34 5.11
N ASP A 55 -11.48 -0.69 5.92
CA ASP A 55 -12.11 -0.86 7.23
C ASP A 55 -11.83 0.33 8.16
N ALA A 56 -12.82 0.70 8.97
CA ALA A 56 -12.71 1.81 9.92
C ALA A 56 -11.51 1.71 10.87
N SER A 57 -11.19 0.49 11.34
CA SER A 57 -10.05 0.25 12.24
C SER A 57 -8.69 0.52 11.58
N LEU A 58 -8.57 0.25 10.27
CA LEU A 58 -7.37 0.59 9.52
C LEU A 58 -7.24 2.10 9.34
N LEU A 59 -8.33 2.75 8.95
CA LEU A 59 -8.37 4.19 8.74
C LEU A 59 -8.01 4.95 10.02
N ASP A 60 -8.55 4.52 11.15
CA ASP A 60 -8.27 5.11 12.46
C ASP A 60 -6.77 5.01 12.85
N ARG A 61 -6.13 3.86 12.62
CA ARG A 61 -4.66 3.73 12.80
C ARG A 61 -3.90 4.60 11.80
N TYR A 62 -4.30 4.57 10.53
CA TYR A 62 -3.68 5.33 9.46
C TYR A 62 -3.71 6.84 9.75
N ASP A 63 -4.87 7.37 10.13
CA ASP A 63 -5.07 8.79 10.40
C ASP A 63 -4.21 9.25 11.58
N ARG A 64 -4.18 8.48 12.69
CA ARG A 64 -3.29 8.78 13.83
C ARG A 64 -1.81 8.85 13.45
N LEU A 65 -1.35 7.93 12.60
CA LEU A 65 0.04 7.91 12.13
C LEU A 65 0.33 9.07 11.18
N MET A 66 -0.60 9.38 10.27
CA MET A 66 -0.48 10.51 9.34
C MET A 66 -0.46 11.85 10.06
N GLU A 67 -1.28 12.01 11.09
CA GLU A 67 -1.33 13.21 11.93
C GLU A 67 -0.02 13.38 12.71
N ARG A 68 0.46 12.32 13.35
CA ARG A 68 1.66 12.38 14.20
C ARG A 68 2.97 12.47 13.41
N TYR A 69 3.11 11.70 12.33
CA TYR A 69 4.39 11.51 11.62
C TYR A 69 4.37 11.99 10.17
N GLY A 70 3.20 12.25 9.58
CA GLY A 70 3.06 12.60 8.15
C GLY A 70 3.13 11.41 7.17
N PHE A 71 3.33 10.19 7.69
CA PHE A 71 3.30 8.93 6.94
C PHE A 71 2.95 7.75 7.87
N ALA A 72 2.19 6.79 7.35
CA ALA A 72 1.67 5.62 8.04
C ALA A 72 2.10 4.28 7.41
N VAL A 73 2.43 4.28 6.12
CA VAL A 73 2.77 3.10 5.32
C VAL A 73 4.23 3.20 4.87
N VAL A 74 4.98 2.14 5.10
CA VAL A 74 6.40 2.03 4.74
C VAL A 74 6.70 0.64 4.17
N GLU A 75 7.74 0.56 3.36
CA GLU A 75 8.22 -0.71 2.84
C GLU A 75 9.06 -1.45 3.89
N LEU A 76 9.13 -2.77 3.75
CA LEU A 76 10.18 -3.58 4.36
C LEU A 76 11.31 -3.78 3.36
N GLU A 77 12.54 -3.48 3.76
CA GLU A 77 13.73 -3.64 2.93
C GLU A 77 14.84 -4.29 3.76
N ASP A 78 15.42 -5.37 3.24
CA ASP A 78 16.43 -6.19 3.92
C ASP A 78 16.06 -6.60 5.36
N GLY A 79 14.76 -6.91 5.55
CA GLY A 79 14.21 -7.26 6.86
C GLY A 79 14.02 -6.09 7.83
N ALA A 80 14.33 -4.86 7.43
CA ALA A 80 14.21 -3.65 8.24
C ALA A 80 12.98 -2.81 7.84
N CYS A 81 12.25 -2.35 8.87
CA CYS A 81 11.14 -1.42 8.71
C CYS A 81 11.66 -0.04 8.27
N GLN A 82 11.29 0.45 7.09
CA GLN A 82 11.77 1.75 6.60
C GLN A 82 11.16 2.98 7.30
N GLY A 83 10.35 2.76 8.34
CA GLY A 83 9.83 3.82 9.20
C GLY A 83 10.59 4.04 10.51
N CYS A 84 11.28 3.01 11.02
CA CYS A 84 12.06 3.10 12.26
C CYS A 84 13.45 2.46 12.17
N TYR A 85 13.79 1.88 11.02
CA TYR A 85 15.07 1.23 10.70
C TYR A 85 15.44 0.06 11.64
N ILE A 86 14.43 -0.55 12.28
CA ILE A 86 14.61 -1.74 13.11
C ILE A 86 14.22 -2.98 12.32
N ASN A 87 15.01 -4.04 12.48
CA ASN A 87 14.72 -5.36 11.92
C ASN A 87 13.45 -5.95 12.53
N VAL A 88 12.56 -6.42 11.67
CA VAL A 88 11.39 -7.19 12.11
C VAL A 88 11.78 -8.64 12.35
N ALA A 89 10.96 -9.39 13.09
CA ALA A 89 11.17 -10.81 13.30
C ALA A 89 11.28 -11.55 11.96
N THR A 90 12.18 -12.55 11.86
CA THR A 90 12.45 -13.28 10.61
C THR A 90 11.18 -13.85 9.99
N GLY A 91 10.28 -14.43 10.80
CA GLY A 91 9.00 -14.95 10.30
C GLY A 91 8.09 -13.86 9.70
N MET A 92 8.06 -12.66 10.31
CA MET A 92 7.34 -11.51 9.75
C MET A 92 8.00 -11.03 8.46
N SER A 93 9.33 -10.98 8.41
CA SER A 93 10.07 -10.61 7.20
C SER A 93 9.73 -11.53 6.03
N SER A 94 9.79 -12.85 6.26
CA SER A 94 9.44 -13.86 5.25
C SER A 94 7.97 -13.80 4.84
N ALA A 95 7.05 -13.46 5.75
CA ALA A 95 5.63 -13.31 5.44
C ALA A 95 5.34 -12.06 4.59
N ILE A 96 6.08 -10.97 4.82
CA ILE A 96 5.92 -9.72 4.06
C ILE A 96 6.48 -9.87 2.65
N GLU A 97 7.61 -10.57 2.50
CA GLU A 97 8.29 -10.72 1.21
C GLU A 97 7.36 -11.34 0.15
N GLY A 98 7.18 -10.64 -0.98
CA GLY A 98 6.29 -11.08 -2.07
C GLY A 98 4.79 -10.99 -1.78
N SER A 99 4.39 -10.56 -0.57
CA SER A 99 2.98 -10.38 -0.23
C SER A 99 2.38 -9.12 -0.84
N ASN A 100 1.06 -9.15 -1.07
CA ASN A 100 0.28 -7.97 -1.45
C ASN A 100 -0.57 -7.41 -0.29
N ASP A 101 -0.41 -7.94 0.92
CA ASP A 101 -1.19 -7.55 2.10
C ASP A 101 -0.43 -6.54 2.99
N ILE A 102 -1.07 -6.12 4.07
CA ILE A 102 -0.53 -5.20 5.06
C ILE A 102 -0.15 -5.94 6.35
N TYR A 103 0.97 -5.51 6.92
CA TYR A 103 1.43 -5.94 8.23
C TYR A 103 1.65 -4.73 9.12
N VAL A 104 1.84 -4.92 10.42
CA VAL A 104 2.09 -3.82 11.36
C VAL A 104 3.46 -4.04 12.00
N CYS A 105 4.32 -3.04 11.92
CA CYS A 105 5.60 -3.05 12.61
C CYS A 105 5.36 -3.04 14.13
N GLU A 106 5.85 -4.06 14.84
CA GLU A 106 5.69 -4.20 16.28
C GLU A 106 6.42 -3.09 17.07
N ASN A 107 7.47 -2.50 16.48
CA ASN A 107 8.26 -1.45 17.12
C ASN A 107 7.62 -0.05 16.98
N CYS A 108 7.17 0.34 15.79
CA CYS A 108 6.70 1.72 15.54
C CYS A 108 5.22 1.84 15.16
N GLY A 109 4.52 0.71 15.04
CA GLY A 109 3.09 0.63 14.77
C GLY A 109 2.65 1.01 13.35
N LYS A 110 3.59 1.34 12.44
CA LYS A 110 3.32 1.66 11.03
C LYS A 110 2.97 0.43 10.22
N PHE A 111 2.24 0.63 9.13
CA PHE A 111 1.96 -0.43 8.18
C PHE A 111 3.20 -0.76 7.36
N LEU A 112 3.52 -2.05 7.33
CA LEU A 112 4.57 -2.64 6.51
C LEU A 112 3.94 -3.24 5.25
N ILE A 113 4.56 -2.98 4.11
CA ILE A 113 4.22 -3.58 2.83
C ILE A 113 5.47 -4.15 2.17
N ALA A 114 5.29 -5.13 1.29
CA ALA A 114 6.38 -5.62 0.46
C ALA A 114 6.91 -4.50 -0.45
N LYS A 115 8.23 -4.45 -0.62
CA LYS A 115 8.85 -3.61 -1.65
C LYS A 115 8.33 -4.07 -3.02
N LYS A 116 7.68 -3.18 -3.77
CA LYS A 116 7.27 -3.51 -5.14
C LYS A 116 8.53 -3.67 -5.98
N LYS A 117 8.79 -4.88 -6.48
CA LYS A 117 9.77 -5.06 -7.56
C LYS A 117 9.30 -4.17 -8.71
N LYS A 118 10.09 -3.17 -9.07
CA LYS A 118 9.90 -2.52 -10.37
C LYS A 118 10.15 -3.63 -11.38
N GLU A 119 9.16 -3.95 -12.22
CA GLU A 119 9.43 -4.69 -13.43
C GLU A 119 10.48 -3.88 -14.18
N THR A 120 11.73 -4.35 -14.17
CA THR A 120 12.69 -3.99 -15.18
C THR A 120 12.10 -4.51 -16.48
N SER A 121 11.65 -3.60 -17.34
CA SER A 121 11.59 -3.86 -18.76
C SER A 121 13.03 -4.06 -19.23
N ASP A 122 13.58 -5.25 -18.98
CA ASP A 122 14.75 -5.75 -19.69
C ASP A 122 14.29 -6.09 -21.11
N THR A 123 14.50 -5.15 -22.03
CA THR A 123 15.08 -5.35 -23.37
C THR A 123 15.34 -3.98 -23.99
#